data_AF-A0A3D3H287-F1
#
_entry.id   AF-A0A3D3H287-F1
#
_cell.length_a   1.000
_cell.length_b   1.000
_cell.length_c   1.000
_cell.angle_alpha   90.00
_cell.angle_beta   90.00
_cell.angle_gamma   90.00
#
_symmetry.space_group_name_H-M   'P 1'
#
loop_
_entity.id
_entity.type
_entity.pdbx_description
1 polymer ?
#
loop_
_entity_poly.entity_id
_entity_poly.type
_entity_poly.pdbx_seq_one_letter_code
_entity_poly.pdbx_strand_id
1 'polypeptide(L)' 'MSIPESVPEEREPAVPIHIVRGDATAEEIAAVVAVVAEHYVTEHAEAVADEPQRSAWALSQRALRDPLRRELGWNRTPC' A
#
# COMPACT_ATOMS: atom_id res chain seq x y z
N MET A 1 1.31 -12.84 24.22
CA MET A 1 2.14 -12.47 23.06
C MET A 1 1.85 -11.01 22.76
N SER A 2 2.73 -10.12 23.19
CA SER A 2 2.65 -8.70 22.88
C SER A 2 2.93 -8.51 21.40
N ILE A 3 2.01 -7.86 20.69
CA ILE A 3 2.29 -7.33 19.35
C ILE A 3 3.34 -6.24 19.57
N PRO A 4 4.52 -6.28 18.92
CA PRO A 4 5.44 -5.16 19.01
C PRO A 4 4.72 -3.93 18.46
N GLU A 5 4.63 -2.89 19.28
CA GLU A 5 4.11 -1.59 18.89
C GLU A 5 4.94 -1.12 17.68
N SER A 6 4.30 -0.96 16.53
CA SER A 6 4.95 -0.48 15.32
C SER A 6 5.48 0.92 15.60
N VAL A 7 6.79 1.04 15.74
CA VAL A 7 7.46 2.34 15.86
C VAL A 7 7.12 3.12 14.60
N PRO A 8 6.61 4.36 14.70
CA PRO A 8 6.40 5.19 13.52
C PRO A 8 7.76 5.36 12.84
N GLU A 9 7.87 4.84 11.63
CA GLU A 9 9.07 4.99 10.82
C GLU A 9 9.28 6.48 10.58
N GLU A 10 10.43 7.02 11.01
CA GLU A 10 10.78 8.41 10.81
C GLU A 10 11.00 8.66 9.32
N ARG A 11 9.92 8.98 8.61
CA ARG A 11 9.98 9.32 7.18
C ARG A 11 10.68 10.66 7.06
N GLU A 12 11.78 10.69 6.33
CA GLU A 12 12.44 11.95 5.99
C GLU A 12 11.42 12.92 5.38
N PRO A 13 11.49 14.23 5.73
CA PRO A 13 10.55 15.20 5.22
C PRO A 13 10.63 15.26 3.69
N ALA A 14 9.50 15.01 3.01
CA ALA A 14 9.43 15.01 1.56
C ALA A 14 9.88 16.38 0.99
N VAL A 15 10.80 16.35 0.02
CA VAL A 15 11.21 17.56 -0.69
C VAL A 15 10.04 18.05 -1.56
N PRO A 16 9.60 19.31 -1.43
CA PRO A 16 8.48 19.82 -2.21
C PRO A 16 8.87 19.96 -3.68
N ILE A 17 8.09 19.33 -4.57
CA ILE A 17 8.23 19.46 -6.03
C ILE A 17 7.22 20.50 -6.52
N HIS A 18 7.69 21.56 -7.18
CA HIS A 18 6.85 22.58 -7.77
C HIS A 18 6.73 22.37 -9.29
N ILE A 19 5.52 22.07 -9.76
CA ILE A 19 5.24 21.98 -11.20
C ILE A 19 4.83 23.36 -11.70
N VAL A 20 5.66 23.94 -12.56
CA VAL A 20 5.38 25.20 -13.24
C VAL A 20 4.87 24.95 -14.65
N ARG A 21 4.19 25.94 -15.24
CA ARG A 21 3.79 25.90 -16.65
C ARG A 21 4.99 26.29 -17.52
N GLY A 22 5.25 25.53 -18.58
CA GLY A 22 6.33 25.78 -19.54
C GLY A 22 6.19 24.91 -20.79
N ASP A 23 7.14 25.05 -21.72
CA ASP A 23 7.24 24.23 -22.94
C ASP A 23 8.48 23.33 -22.83
N ALA A 24 8.36 22.31 -21.96
CA ALA A 24 9.45 21.36 -21.77
C ALA A 24 9.66 20.54 -23.04
N THR A 25 10.92 20.35 -23.42
CA THR A 25 11.28 19.53 -24.57
C THR A 25 10.99 18.06 -24.29
N ALA A 26 10.86 17.26 -25.35
CA ALA A 26 10.65 15.81 -25.22
C ALA A 26 11.79 15.12 -24.44
N GLU A 27 13.03 15.60 -24.62
CA GLU A 27 14.22 15.08 -23.94
C GLU A 27 14.16 15.35 -22.43
N GLU A 28 13.76 16.56 -22.03
CA GLU A 28 13.63 16.92 -20.62
C GLU A 28 12.52 16.12 -19.93
N ILE A 29 11.39 15.90 -20.62
CA ILE A 29 10.31 15.04 -20.12
C ILE A 29 10.82 13.59 -19.97
N ALA A 30 11.56 13.07 -20.95
CA ALA A 30 12.12 11.73 -20.90
C ALA A 30 13.09 11.56 -19.71
N ALA A 31 13.94 12.56 -19.46
CA ALA A 31 14.87 12.53 -18.34
C ALA A 31 14.13 12.47 -16.98
N VAL A 32 13.11 13.29 -16.78
CA VAL A 32 12.31 13.28 -15.54
C VAL A 32 11.57 11.96 -15.37
N VAL A 33 10.93 11.46 -16.43
CA VAL A 33 10.18 10.19 -16.40
C VAL A 33 11.12 9.02 -16.10
N ALA A 34 12.32 8.98 -16.68
CA ALA A 34 13.27 7.91 -16.44
C ALA A 34 13.64 7.78 -14.94
N VAL A 35 13.96 8.90 -14.29
CA VAL A 35 14.32 8.93 -12.86
C VAL A 35 13.14 8.53 -11.97
N VAL A 36 11.94 9.09 -12.24
CA VAL A 36 10.75 8.78 -11.44
C VAL A 36 10.33 7.32 -11.62
N ALA A 37 10.44 6.78 -12.84
CA ALA A 37 10.13 5.38 -13.12
C ALA A 37 11.10 4.43 -12.41
N GLU A 38 12.40 4.72 -12.41
CA GLU A 38 13.40 3.94 -11.67
C GLU A 38 13.07 3.90 -10.18
N HIS A 39 12.83 5.07 -9.57
CA HIS A 39 12.48 5.15 -8.16
C HIS A 39 11.18 4.41 -7.85
N TYR A 40 10.17 4.53 -8.73
CA TYR A 40 8.91 3.81 -8.56
C TYR A 40 9.08 2.29 -8.63
N VAL A 41 9.92 1.79 -9.54
CA VAL A 41 10.19 0.34 -9.65
C VAL A 41 10.88 -0.19 -8.39
N THR A 42 11.85 0.54 -7.85
CA THR A 42 12.54 0.17 -6.60
C THR A 42 11.57 0.10 -5.44
N GLU A 43 10.77 1.14 -5.22
CA GLU A 43 9.75 1.17 -4.15
C GLU A 43 8.71 0.05 -4.32
N HIS A 44 8.28 -0.20 -5.55
CA HIS A 44 7.29 -1.24 -5.83
C HIS A 44 7.84 -2.65 -5.56
N ALA A 45 9.14 -2.87 -5.81
CA ALA A 45 9.79 -4.14 -5.52
C ALA A 45 9.87 -4.43 -4.01
N GLU A 46 9.96 -3.38 -3.18
CA GLU A 46 9.97 -3.48 -1.73
C GLU A 46 8.55 -3.53 -1.13
N ALA A 47 7.56 -3.01 -1.85
CA ALA A 47 6.15 -3.02 -1.46
C ALA A 47 5.48 -4.41 -1.64
N VAL A 48 6.07 -5.46 -1.06
CA VAL A 48 5.47 -6.78 -0.97
C VAL A 48 4.73 -6.89 0.35
N ALA A 49 3.39 -6.91 0.29
CA ALA A 49 2.59 -7.25 1.46
C ALA A 49 2.81 -8.72 1.82
N ASP A 50 2.97 -9.00 3.12
CA ASP A 50 3.00 -10.38 3.60
C ASP A 50 1.73 -11.12 3.19
N GLU A 51 1.90 -12.36 2.71
CA GLU A 51 0.77 -13.24 2.43
C GLU A 51 -0.08 -13.37 3.71
N PRO A 52 -1.40 -13.15 3.65
CA PRO A 52 -2.24 -13.14 4.83
C PRO A 52 -2.18 -14.50 5.56
N GLN A 53 -1.42 -14.55 6.65
CA GLN A 53 -1.39 -15.74 7.50
C GLN A 53 -2.68 -15.83 8.33
N ARG A 54 -3.27 -17.04 8.35
CA ARG A 54 -4.45 -17.30 9.18
C ARG A 54 -4.04 -17.20 10.65
N SER A 55 -4.69 -16.31 11.39
CA SER A 55 -4.45 -16.17 12.83
C SER A 55 -4.92 -17.42 13.58
N ALA A 56 -4.32 -17.67 14.76
CA ALA A 56 -4.77 -18.74 15.65
C ALA A 56 -6.26 -18.62 16.01
N TRP A 57 -6.78 -17.39 16.13
CA TRP A 57 -8.20 -17.11 16.31
C TRP A 57 -9.02 -17.57 15.09
N ALA A 58 -8.62 -17.19 13.87
CA ALA A 58 -9.28 -17.60 12.63
C ALA A 58 -9.31 -19.14 12.46
N LEU A 59 -8.26 -19.85 12.88
CA LEU A 59 -8.22 -21.31 12.88
C LEU A 59 -9.11 -21.93 13.97
N SER A 60 -9.25 -21.25 15.11
CA SER A 60 -10.03 -21.74 16.26
C SER A 60 -11.53 -21.45 16.18
N GLN A 61 -11.97 -20.58 15.25
CA GLN A 61 -13.39 -20.35 14.95
C GLN A 61 -13.99 -21.61 14.30
N ARG A 62 -14.36 -22.57 15.15
CA ARG A 62 -15.07 -23.80 14.76
C ARG A 62 -16.34 -23.44 13.99
N ALA A 63 -16.32 -23.71 12.68
CA ALA A 63 -17.41 -24.03 11.72
C ALA A 63 -18.75 -23.27 11.77
N LEU A 64 -18.94 -22.31 12.67
CA LEU A 64 -20.26 -21.78 13.01
C LEU A 64 -20.59 -20.48 12.28
N ARG A 65 -19.64 -19.81 11.60
CA ARG A 65 -19.90 -18.57 10.85
C ARG A 65 -18.99 -18.44 9.63
N ASP A 66 -19.58 -18.09 8.48
CA ASP A 66 -18.85 -17.61 7.30
C ASP A 66 -18.19 -16.27 7.68
N PRO A 67 -16.87 -16.07 7.45
CA PRO A 67 -16.23 -14.78 7.65
C PRO A 67 -16.94 -13.68 6.83
N LEU A 68 -16.98 -12.47 7.39
CA LEU A 68 -17.62 -11.32 6.74
C LEU A 68 -16.88 -10.97 5.43
N ARG A 69 -17.60 -11.06 4.30
CA ARG A 69 -17.09 -10.73 2.96
C ARG A 69 -16.92 -9.23 2.81
N ARG A 70 -15.67 -8.76 2.86
CA ARG A 70 -15.33 -7.32 2.90
C ARG A 70 -15.59 -6.64 1.55
N GLU A 71 -15.45 -7.40 0.48
CA GLU A 71 -15.74 -7.02 -0.91
C GLU A 71 -17.21 -6.65 -1.17
N LEU A 72 -18.14 -7.00 -0.27
CA LEU A 72 -19.56 -6.66 -0.39
C LEU A 72 -19.94 -5.32 0.27
N GLY A 73 -18.99 -4.62 0.90
CA GLY A 73 -19.26 -3.38 1.64
C GLY A 73 -20.02 -3.61 2.96
N TRP A 74 -20.25 -2.54 3.73
CA TRP A 74 -20.80 -2.62 5.10
C TRP A 74 -22.34 -2.69 5.17
N ASN A 75 -23.04 -2.76 4.03
CA ASN A 75 -24.47 -2.47 3.93
C ASN A 75 -25.34 -3.59 3.38
N ARG A 76 -24.96 -4.87 3.56
CA ARG A 76 -25.82 -6.01 3.18
C ARG A 76 -25.89 -7.09 4.25
N THR A 77 -26.90 -7.01 5.12
CA THR A 77 -27.43 -8.17 5.83
C THR A 77 -28.57 -8.78 4.98
N PRO A 78 -28.53 -10.07 4.61
CA PRO A 78 -29.71 -10.72 4.05
C PRO A 78 -30.80 -10.79 5.14
N CYS A 79 -32.01 -10.41 4.75
CA CYS A 79 -33.23 -10.51 5.57
C CYS A 79 -33.62 -11.98 5.79
#